data_AF-A0AAE0PAE1-F1
#
_entry.id   AF-A0AAE0PAE1-F1
#
_cell.length_a   1.000
_cell.length_b   1.000
_cell.length_c   1.000
_cell.angle_alpha   90.00
_cell.angle_beta   90.00
_cell.angle_gamma   90.00
#
_symmetry.space_group_name_H-M   'P 1'
#
loop_
_entity.id
_entity.type
_entity.pdbx_description
1 polymer ?
#
loop_
_entity_poly.entity_id
_entity_poly.type
_entity_poly.pdbx_seq_one_letter_code
_entity_poly.pdbx_strand_id
1 'polypeptide(L)'
;MAGLFKKVYDWLLRTFWATEMDVTMIGLQNAGKTSLLRVISGGEFTLDSIPTVGFNLKRVQRGHVTLKCWDLGGQPRFRQMWERYCRGVNAIVFIVDIADPRLLPQAKEELHSLMRNETLGGIPLLVLGNKSDLPERLSVDELIDAMDLKSIAGREVSCYGISAKEEMNLDAVLQWLMRFAGK
;
A
#
# COMPACT_ATOMS: atom_id res chain seq x y z
N MET A 1 26.98 7.17 -8.51
CA MET A 1 25.51 7.23 -8.67
C MET A 1 24.78 6.49 -7.55
N ALA A 2 24.97 5.17 -7.36
CA ALA A 2 24.26 4.38 -6.33
C ALA A 2 24.35 4.94 -4.89
N GLY A 3 25.52 5.48 -4.49
CA GLY A 3 25.71 6.03 -3.13
C GLY A 3 24.96 7.35 -2.86
N LEU A 4 24.61 8.12 -3.89
CA LEU A 4 23.82 9.35 -3.72
C LEU A 4 22.34 9.01 -3.54
N PHE A 5 21.81 8.11 -4.38
CA PHE A 5 20.44 7.62 -4.27
C PHE A 5 20.17 6.98 -2.90
N LYS A 6 21.08 6.14 -2.41
CA LYS A 6 20.95 5.55 -1.08
C LYS A 6 20.91 6.59 0.04
N LYS A 7 21.77 7.61 -0.01
CA LYS A 7 21.76 8.71 0.98
C LYS A 7 20.44 9.50 0.96
N VAL A 8 19.90 9.78 -0.23
CA VAL A 8 18.62 10.46 -0.38
C VAL A 8 17.49 9.60 0.17
N TYR A 9 17.47 8.31 -0.15
CA TYR A 9 16.47 7.37 0.37
C TYR A 9 16.54 7.22 1.89
N ASP A 10 17.74 7.05 2.46
CA ASP A 10 17.95 6.97 3.90
C ASP A 10 17.50 8.26 4.61
N TRP A 11 17.75 9.42 3.99
CA TRP A 11 17.26 10.70 4.48
C TRP A 11 15.73 10.79 4.42
N LEU A 12 15.11 10.39 3.31
CA LEU A 12 13.65 10.35 3.17
C LEU A 12 13.00 9.42 4.19
N LEU A 13 13.57 8.24 4.43
CA LEU A 13 13.11 7.31 5.45
C LEU A 13 13.17 7.94 6.84
N ARG A 14 14.27 8.61 7.19
CA ARG A 14 14.39 9.32 8.48
C ARG A 14 13.34 10.42 8.62
N THR A 15 13.14 11.21 7.57
CA THR A 15 12.11 12.26 7.54
C THR A 15 10.72 11.66 7.69
N PHE A 16 10.41 10.60 6.95
CA PHE A 16 9.13 9.89 7.00
C PHE A 16 8.82 9.44 8.43
N TRP A 17 9.76 8.76 9.10
CA TRP A 17 9.57 8.27 10.47
C TRP A 17 9.53 9.39 11.54
N ALA A 18 9.86 10.63 11.18
CA ALA A 18 9.70 11.79 12.05
C ALA A 18 8.34 12.49 11.90
N THR A 19 7.49 12.03 10.97
CA THR A 19 6.14 12.57 10.76
C THR A 19 5.09 11.90 11.67
N GLU A 20 3.85 12.37 11.62
CA GLU A 20 2.69 11.77 12.27
C GLU A 20 1.70 11.25 11.22
N MET A 21 1.52 9.94 11.14
CA MET A 21 0.73 9.32 10.08
C MET A 21 0.32 7.88 10.38
N ASP A 22 -0.96 7.58 10.19
CA ASP A 22 -1.52 6.25 10.12
C ASP A 22 -1.76 5.87 8.64
N VAL A 23 -1.17 4.76 8.20
CA VAL A 23 -1.32 4.22 6.85
C VAL A 23 -1.77 2.77 6.90
N THR A 24 -2.78 2.44 6.11
CA THR A 24 -3.23 1.05 5.93
C THR A 24 -2.86 0.53 4.55
N MET A 25 -2.08 -0.57 4.53
CA MET A 25 -1.72 -1.34 3.34
C MET A 25 -2.65 -2.55 3.18
N ILE A 26 -3.33 -2.61 2.04
CA ILE A 26 -4.28 -3.66 1.66
C ILE A 26 -4.06 -4.09 0.21
N GLY A 27 -4.78 -5.11 -0.23
CA GLY A 27 -4.62 -5.72 -1.55
C GLY A 27 -4.72 -7.24 -1.47
N LEU A 28 -4.75 -7.89 -2.63
CA LEU A 28 -4.88 -9.34 -2.72
C LEU A 28 -3.71 -10.09 -2.07
N GLN A 29 -3.92 -11.37 -1.80
CA GLN A 29 -2.83 -12.24 -1.34
C GLN A 29 -1.71 -12.27 -2.37
N ASN A 30 -0.48 -12.48 -1.91
CA ASN A 30 0.71 -12.53 -2.75
C ASN A 30 1.07 -11.23 -3.52
N ALA A 31 0.33 -10.14 -3.34
CA ALA A 31 0.66 -8.83 -3.94
C ALA A 31 1.97 -8.22 -3.41
N GLY A 32 2.51 -8.74 -2.29
CA GLY A 32 3.78 -8.28 -1.70
C GLY A 32 3.64 -7.23 -0.61
N LYS A 33 2.45 -7.10 0.00
CA LYS A 33 2.17 -6.17 1.13
C LYS A 33 3.15 -6.32 2.30
N THR A 34 3.36 -7.55 2.76
CA THR A 34 4.33 -7.85 3.83
C THR A 34 5.75 -7.49 3.41
N SER A 35 6.14 -7.79 2.17
CA SER A 35 7.49 -7.49 1.66
C SER A 35 7.74 -5.98 1.64
N LEU A 36 6.76 -5.20 1.17
CA LEU A 36 6.85 -3.74 1.18
C LEU A 36 6.96 -3.20 2.61
N LEU A 37 6.10 -3.67 3.53
CA LEU A 37 6.16 -3.26 4.94
C LEU A 37 7.54 -3.55 5.54
N ARG A 38 8.09 -4.74 5.27
CA ARG A 38 9.41 -5.16 5.76
C ARG A 38 10.54 -4.27 5.25
N VAL A 39 10.49 -3.88 3.98
CA VAL A 39 11.54 -3.03 3.39
C VAL A 39 11.47 -1.62 3.95
N ILE A 40 10.28 -1.02 4.01
CA ILE A 40 10.11 0.33 4.58
C ILE A 40 10.50 0.37 6.06
N SER A 41 10.29 -0.73 6.79
CA SER A 41 10.64 -0.83 8.20
C SER A 41 12.10 -1.19 8.49
N GLY A 42 12.93 -1.40 7.46
CA GLY A 42 14.32 -1.81 7.64
C GLY A 42 14.48 -3.25 8.16
N GLY A 43 13.48 -4.11 7.95
CA GLY A 43 13.52 -5.52 8.28
C GLY A 43 12.83 -5.93 9.58
N GLU A 44 12.50 -4.97 10.44
CA GLU A 44 11.87 -5.20 11.75
C GLU A 44 10.40 -4.78 11.74
N PHE A 45 9.48 -5.66 12.16
CA PHE A 45 8.07 -5.33 12.39
C PHE A 45 7.48 -6.22 13.47
N THR A 46 6.50 -5.71 14.20
CA THR A 46 5.76 -6.52 15.17
C THR A 46 4.65 -7.30 14.47
N LEU A 47 4.54 -8.57 14.84
CA LEU A 47 3.43 -9.43 14.44
C LEU A 47 2.34 -9.31 15.50
N ASP A 48 1.31 -8.52 15.20
CA ASP A 48 0.11 -8.45 16.03
C ASP A 48 -0.94 -9.42 15.47
N SER A 49 -0.95 -10.66 15.93
CA SER A 49 -2.09 -11.54 15.66
C SER A 49 -3.27 -11.08 16.51
N ILE A 50 -4.29 -10.49 15.88
CA ILE A 50 -5.53 -10.16 16.60
C ILE A 50 -6.25 -11.49 16.89
N PRO A 51 -6.41 -11.93 18.15
CA PRO A 51 -6.62 -13.35 18.47
C PRO A 51 -7.97 -13.96 18.08
N THR A 52 -8.95 -13.18 17.62
CA THR A 52 -10.35 -13.61 17.60
C THR A 52 -10.94 -13.88 16.22
N VAL A 53 -10.25 -13.55 15.14
CA VAL A 53 -10.70 -13.88 13.77
C VAL A 53 -9.44 -14.10 12.95
N GLY A 54 -9.29 -15.23 12.24
CA GLY A 54 -8.07 -15.68 11.56
C GLY A 54 -7.42 -14.68 10.58
N PHE A 55 -6.83 -13.62 11.13
CA PHE A 55 -6.27 -12.45 10.48
C PHE A 55 -4.90 -12.17 11.05
N ASN A 56 -3.97 -11.85 10.15
CA ASN A 56 -2.64 -11.43 10.54
C ASN A 56 -2.51 -9.93 10.26
N LEU A 57 -2.56 -9.12 11.32
CA LEU A 57 -2.13 -7.73 11.26
C LEU A 57 -0.61 -7.71 11.45
N LYS A 58 0.09 -7.14 10.49
CA LYS A 58 1.51 -6.81 10.64
C LYS A 58 1.60 -5.31 10.83
N ARG A 59 2.18 -4.89 11.94
CA ARG A 59 2.24 -3.47 12.31
C ARG A 59 3.70 -3.06 12.47
N VAL A 60 4.00 -1.87 11.97
CA VAL A 60 5.23 -1.16 12.30
C VAL A 60 4.82 0.17 12.87
N GLN A 61 5.25 0.44 14.09
CA GLN A 61 5.11 1.74 14.70
C GLN A 61 6.48 2.26 15.07
N ARG A 62 6.85 3.42 14.53
CA ARG A 62 8.10 4.10 14.86
C ARG A 62 7.85 5.60 14.90
N GLY A 63 8.15 6.21 16.04
CA GLY A 63 7.73 7.58 16.32
C GLY A 63 6.21 7.69 16.29
N HIS A 64 5.70 8.68 15.55
CA HIS A 64 4.27 8.94 15.38
C HIS A 64 3.70 8.37 14.08
N VAL A 65 4.48 7.52 13.38
CA VAL A 65 4.01 6.83 12.18
C VAL A 65 3.61 5.40 12.51
N THR A 66 2.41 5.01 12.11
CA THR A 66 1.92 3.65 12.13
C THR A 66 1.65 3.14 10.71
N LEU A 67 2.38 2.09 10.31
CA LEU A 67 2.09 1.32 9.11
C LEU A 67 1.38 0.02 9.49
N LYS A 68 0.21 -0.22 8.91
CA LYS A 68 -0.64 -1.39 9.18
C LYS A 68 -0.79 -2.19 7.89
N CYS A 69 -0.31 -3.42 7.85
CA CYS A 69 -0.52 -4.35 6.74
C CYS A 69 -1.50 -5.43 7.15
N TRP A 70 -2.61 -5.53 6.42
CA TRP A 70 -3.64 -6.54 6.67
C TRP A 70 -3.49 -7.70 5.69
N ASP A 71 -3.15 -8.88 6.20
CA ASP A 71 -3.22 -10.12 5.42
C ASP A 71 -4.53 -10.84 5.75
N LEU A 72 -5.57 -10.53 4.99
CA LEU A 72 -6.80 -11.30 5.02
C LEU A 72 -6.52 -12.62 4.30
N GLY A 73 -6.67 -13.75 4.98
CA GLY A 73 -6.34 -15.10 4.51
C GLY A 73 -7.13 -15.61 3.29
N GLY A 74 -7.21 -14.84 2.19
CA GLY A 74 -7.67 -15.26 0.87
C GLY A 74 -9.17 -15.37 0.74
N GLN A 75 -9.87 -15.55 1.87
CA GLN A 75 -11.31 -15.72 1.91
C GLN A 75 -12.03 -14.38 1.68
N PRO A 76 -12.83 -14.27 0.59
CA PRO A 76 -13.53 -13.03 0.23
C PRO A 76 -14.44 -12.49 1.33
N ARG A 77 -15.02 -13.36 2.17
CA ARG A 77 -15.92 -13.00 3.27
C ARG A 77 -15.34 -11.99 4.25
N PHE A 78 -14.02 -11.90 4.33
CA PHE A 78 -13.34 -11.01 5.26
C PHE A 78 -12.98 -9.65 4.67
N ARG A 79 -13.11 -9.46 3.36
CA ARG A 79 -12.75 -8.19 2.70
C ARG A 79 -13.69 -7.05 3.06
N GLN A 80 -14.90 -7.36 3.54
CA GLN A 80 -15.80 -6.39 4.18
C GLN A 80 -15.17 -5.68 5.41
N MET A 81 -14.13 -6.27 6.02
CA MET A 81 -13.42 -5.65 7.15
C MET A 81 -12.42 -4.57 6.71
N TRP A 82 -12.02 -4.52 5.43
CA TRP A 82 -11.10 -3.48 4.95
C TRP A 82 -11.63 -2.08 5.22
N GLU A 83 -12.94 -1.88 5.11
CA GLU A 83 -13.57 -0.60 5.44
C GLU A 83 -13.24 -0.16 6.87
N ARG A 84 -13.39 -1.07 7.84
CA ARG A 84 -13.11 -0.80 9.26
C ARG A 84 -11.65 -0.45 9.51
N TYR A 85 -10.74 -1.05 8.75
CA TYR A 85 -9.29 -0.87 8.89
C TYR A 85 -8.74 0.35 8.15
N CYS A 86 -9.47 0.84 7.15
CA CYS A 86 -9.12 2.04 6.40
C CYS A 86 -9.75 3.30 6.99
N ARG A 87 -10.65 3.19 7.98
CA ARG A 87 -11.28 4.36 8.58
C ARG A 87 -10.28 5.14 9.44
N GLY A 88 -10.27 6.46 9.26
CA GLY A 88 -9.47 7.38 10.08
C GLY A 88 -7.96 7.32 9.83
N VAL A 89 -7.51 6.67 8.75
CA VAL A 89 -6.10 6.68 8.33
C VAL A 89 -5.83 7.90 7.44
N ASN A 90 -4.58 8.39 7.43
CA ASN A 90 -4.17 9.50 6.58
C ASN A 90 -4.03 9.07 5.11
N ALA A 91 -3.75 7.79 4.83
CA ALA A 91 -3.71 7.26 3.47
C ALA A 91 -4.01 5.75 3.40
N ILE A 92 -4.64 5.35 2.30
CA ILE A 92 -4.84 3.95 1.93
C ILE A 92 -3.83 3.59 0.84
N VAL A 93 -3.07 2.52 1.05
CA VAL A 93 -2.15 1.95 0.06
C VAL A 93 -2.71 0.63 -0.44
N PHE A 94 -3.11 0.58 -1.71
CA PHE A 94 -3.63 -0.63 -2.35
C PHE A 94 -2.57 -1.25 -3.26
N ILE A 95 -2.14 -2.47 -2.93
CA ILE A 95 -1.00 -3.13 -3.58
C ILE A 95 -1.50 -4.21 -4.51
N VAL A 96 -1.01 -4.18 -5.75
CA VAL A 96 -1.38 -5.07 -6.85
C VAL A 96 -0.13 -5.78 -7.35
N ASP A 97 -0.23 -7.08 -7.64
CA ASP A 97 0.80 -7.80 -8.39
C ASP A 97 0.64 -7.50 -9.88
N ILE A 98 1.50 -6.65 -10.44
CA ILE A 98 1.43 -6.30 -11.87
C ILE A 98 2.04 -7.38 -12.79
N ALA A 99 2.62 -8.43 -12.21
CA ALA A 99 3.12 -9.57 -12.95
C ALA A 99 2.14 -10.76 -12.97
N ASP A 100 0.95 -10.61 -12.35
CA ASP A 100 -0.13 -11.59 -12.46
C ASP A 100 -1.45 -10.96 -12.96
N PRO A 101 -1.59 -10.77 -14.29
CA PRO A 101 -2.78 -10.14 -14.87
C PRO A 101 -4.10 -10.85 -14.55
N ARG A 102 -4.06 -12.15 -14.20
CA ARG A 102 -5.25 -12.94 -13.87
C ARG A 102 -5.93 -12.47 -12.58
N LEU A 103 -5.19 -11.80 -11.70
CA LEU A 103 -5.68 -11.27 -10.44
C LEU A 103 -6.24 -9.85 -10.56
N LEU A 104 -5.98 -9.15 -11.67
CA LEU A 104 -6.44 -7.76 -11.85
C LEU A 104 -7.96 -7.59 -11.78
N PRO A 105 -8.80 -8.44 -12.42
CA PRO A 105 -10.25 -8.26 -12.35
C PRO A 105 -10.76 -8.33 -10.90
N GLN A 106 -10.23 -9.28 -10.12
CA GLN A 106 -10.55 -9.39 -8.70
C GLN A 106 -10.01 -8.20 -7.91
N ALA A 107 -8.78 -7.75 -8.17
CA ALA A 107 -8.20 -6.61 -7.48
C ALA A 107 -9.01 -5.33 -7.73
N LYS A 108 -9.45 -5.13 -8.97
CA LYS A 108 -10.33 -4.03 -9.38
C LYS A 108 -11.65 -4.09 -8.62
N GLU A 109 -12.34 -5.23 -8.65
CA GLU A 109 -13.63 -5.38 -7.98
C GLU A 109 -13.54 -5.04 -6.49
N GLU A 110 -12.50 -5.53 -5.82
CA GLU A 110 -12.28 -5.30 -4.39
C GLU A 110 -11.90 -3.85 -4.09
N LEU A 111 -11.05 -3.23 -4.90
CA LEU A 111 -10.70 -1.81 -4.78
C LEU A 111 -11.96 -0.94 -4.93
N HIS A 112 -12.72 -1.14 -6.01
CA HIS A 112 -13.93 -0.36 -6.28
C HIS A 112 -15.00 -0.60 -5.22
N SER A 113 -15.14 -1.84 -4.72
CA SER A 113 -16.01 -2.15 -3.58
C SER A 113 -15.64 -1.37 -2.34
N LEU A 114 -14.34 -1.27 -2.04
CA LEU A 114 -13.86 -0.47 -0.92
C LEU A 114 -14.11 1.03 -1.14
N MET A 115 -13.83 1.55 -2.34
CA MET A 115 -13.95 2.99 -2.64
C MET A 115 -15.39 3.51 -2.67
N ARG A 116 -16.39 2.62 -2.83
CA ARG A 116 -17.82 2.96 -2.70
C ARG A 116 -18.24 3.29 -1.27
N ASN A 117 -17.44 2.97 -0.26
CA ASN A 117 -17.79 3.26 1.13
C ASN A 117 -17.59 4.75 1.45
N GLU A 118 -18.70 5.45 1.69
CA GLU A 118 -18.72 6.88 2.01
C GLU A 118 -17.92 7.22 3.28
N THR A 119 -17.82 6.27 4.22
CA THR A 119 -17.02 6.40 5.46
C THR A 119 -15.52 6.55 5.19
N LEU A 120 -15.07 6.22 3.98
CA LEU A 120 -13.69 6.37 3.51
C LEU A 120 -13.53 7.57 2.57
N GLY A 121 -14.56 8.40 2.43
CA GLY A 121 -14.55 9.59 1.58
C GLY A 121 -13.41 10.53 1.93
N GLY A 122 -12.79 11.14 0.91
CA GLY A 122 -11.68 12.08 1.08
C GLY A 122 -10.32 11.46 1.44
N ILE A 123 -10.27 10.21 1.93
CA ILE A 123 -8.99 9.55 2.28
C ILE A 123 -8.19 9.30 0.99
N PRO A 124 -6.96 9.85 0.87
CA PRO A 124 -6.08 9.63 -0.28
C PRO A 124 -5.80 8.15 -0.54
N LEU A 125 -5.78 7.79 -1.84
CA LEU A 125 -5.53 6.44 -2.31
C LEU A 125 -4.22 6.39 -3.13
N LEU A 126 -3.29 5.55 -2.70
CA LEU A 126 -2.10 5.20 -3.46
C LEU A 126 -2.19 3.76 -3.96
N VAL A 127 -2.22 3.57 -5.27
CA VAL A 127 -2.18 2.24 -5.91
C VAL A 127 -0.75 1.89 -6.30
N LEU A 128 -0.23 0.79 -5.79
CA LEU A 128 1.13 0.34 -6.06
C LEU A 128 1.12 -0.94 -6.88
N GLY A 129 1.59 -0.83 -8.13
CA GLY A 129 1.92 -1.99 -8.96
C GLY A 129 3.26 -2.58 -8.56
N ASN A 130 3.23 -3.61 -7.72
CA ASN A 130 4.44 -4.25 -7.20
C ASN A 130 4.93 -5.40 -8.09
N LYS A 131 6.20 -5.79 -7.90
CA LYS A 131 6.93 -6.77 -8.72
C LYS A 131 7.27 -6.26 -10.12
N SER A 132 7.55 -4.95 -10.23
CA SER A 132 8.05 -4.33 -11.47
C SER A 132 9.44 -4.81 -11.88
N ASP A 133 10.12 -5.63 -11.07
CA ASP A 133 11.36 -6.31 -11.45
C ASP A 133 11.13 -7.49 -12.41
N LEU A 134 9.91 -8.04 -12.47
CA LEU A 134 9.61 -9.20 -13.31
C LEU A 134 9.43 -8.80 -14.79
N PRO A 135 9.82 -9.68 -15.74
CA PRO A 135 9.80 -9.36 -17.17
C PRO A 135 8.39 -9.23 -17.75
N GLU A 136 7.47 -10.11 -17.33
CA GLU A 136 6.07 -10.10 -17.76
C GLU A 136 5.23 -9.26 -16.78
N ARG A 137 5.40 -7.93 -16.85
CA ARG A 137 4.71 -6.97 -15.99
C ARG A 137 3.90 -5.97 -16.80
N LEU A 138 2.87 -5.42 -16.18
CA LEU A 138 2.16 -4.25 -16.70
C LEU A 138 2.96 -2.98 -16.48
N SER A 139 2.84 -2.05 -17.41
CA SER A 139 3.21 -0.64 -17.22
C SER A 139 2.23 0.05 -16.26
N VAL A 140 2.61 1.24 -15.79
CA VAL A 140 1.75 2.05 -14.91
C VAL A 140 0.47 2.48 -15.62
N ASP A 141 0.55 2.86 -16.90
CA ASP A 141 -0.61 3.27 -17.69
C ASP A 141 -1.60 2.12 -17.89
N GLU A 142 -1.08 0.92 -18.21
CA GLU A 142 -1.91 -0.29 -18.32
C GLU A 142 -2.55 -0.65 -16.97
N LEU A 143 -1.85 -0.47 -15.85
CA LEU A 143 -2.41 -0.69 -14.52
C LEU A 143 -3.54 0.32 -14.22
N ILE A 144 -3.35 1.61 -14.55
CA ILE A 144 -4.36 2.66 -14.37
C ILE A 144 -5.64 2.30 -15.13
N ASP A 145 -5.52 1.86 -16.38
CA ASP A 145 -6.66 1.49 -17.22
C ASP A 145 -7.29 0.17 -16.76
N ALA A 146 -6.49 -0.85 -16.46
CA ALA A 146 -6.98 -2.15 -16.01
C ALA A 146 -7.72 -2.09 -14.67
N MET A 147 -7.26 -1.25 -13.75
CA MET A 147 -7.91 -1.02 -12.46
C MET A 147 -9.01 0.05 -12.51
N ASP A 148 -9.17 0.72 -13.66
CA ASP A 148 -10.11 1.83 -13.86
C ASP A 148 -9.97 2.90 -12.76
N LEU A 149 -8.74 3.37 -12.55
CA LEU A 149 -8.46 4.33 -11.47
C LEU A 149 -9.02 5.72 -11.77
N LYS A 150 -9.23 6.04 -13.05
CA LYS A 150 -9.77 7.32 -13.52
C LYS A 150 -11.23 7.54 -13.10
N SER A 151 -11.99 6.47 -12.85
CA SER A 151 -13.38 6.58 -12.39
C SER A 151 -13.51 6.79 -10.87
N ILE A 152 -12.42 6.64 -10.10
CA ILE A 152 -12.40 6.89 -8.66
C ILE A 152 -12.30 8.40 -8.44
N ALA A 153 -13.42 9.02 -8.08
CA ALA A 153 -13.51 10.46 -7.78
C ALA A 153 -13.61 10.74 -6.28
N GLY A 154 -13.51 12.03 -5.90
CA GLY A 154 -13.75 12.50 -4.53
C GLY A 154 -12.59 12.27 -3.54
N ARG A 155 -11.41 11.90 -4.04
CA ARG A 155 -10.16 11.74 -3.27
C ARG A 155 -8.95 11.95 -4.17
N GLU A 156 -7.77 12.21 -3.61
CA GLU A 156 -6.53 12.15 -4.38
C GLU A 156 -6.19 10.68 -4.68
N VAL A 157 -5.91 10.38 -5.94
CA VAL A 157 -5.51 9.05 -6.41
C VAL A 157 -4.16 9.17 -7.09
N SER A 158 -3.22 8.28 -6.76
CA SER A 158 -1.94 8.18 -7.46
C SER A 158 -1.57 6.72 -7.69
N CYS A 159 -0.78 6.46 -8.73
CA CYS A 159 -0.39 5.12 -9.10
C CYS A 159 1.10 5.07 -9.44
N TYR A 160 1.84 4.12 -8.85
CA TYR A 160 3.26 3.91 -9.11
C TYR A 160 3.56 2.43 -9.34
N GLY A 161 4.50 2.16 -10.25
CA GLY A 161 5.18 0.87 -10.34
C GLY A 161 6.35 0.82 -9.35
N ILE A 162 6.44 -0.24 -8.55
CA ILE A 162 7.50 -0.44 -7.56
C ILE A 162 8.05 -1.86 -7.60
N SER A 163 9.22 -2.08 -7.04
CA SER A 163 9.67 -3.42 -6.65
C SER A 163 10.05 -3.39 -5.20
N ALA A 164 9.28 -4.07 -4.35
CA ALA A 164 9.69 -4.31 -2.98
C ALA A 164 10.93 -5.23 -2.90
N LYS A 165 11.16 -6.08 -3.90
CA LYS A 165 12.30 -7.01 -3.90
C LYS A 165 13.62 -6.29 -4.21
N GLU A 166 13.61 -5.42 -5.20
CA GLU A 166 14.78 -4.68 -5.67
C GLU A 166 14.83 -3.23 -5.12
N GLU A 167 13.94 -2.91 -4.17
CA GLU A 167 13.81 -1.59 -3.55
C GLU A 167 13.63 -0.43 -4.55
N MET A 168 12.94 -0.67 -5.66
CA MET A 168 12.74 0.31 -6.73
C MET A 168 11.56 1.24 -6.47
N ASN A 169 11.79 2.55 -6.67
CA ASN A 169 10.77 3.61 -6.64
C ASN A 169 10.06 3.78 -5.28
N LEU A 170 10.69 3.31 -4.19
CA LEU A 170 10.16 3.43 -2.83
C LEU A 170 10.29 4.85 -2.27
N ASP A 171 11.25 5.63 -2.75
CA ASP A 171 11.40 7.05 -2.47
C ASP A 171 10.17 7.86 -2.91
N ALA A 172 9.64 7.61 -4.11
CA ALA A 172 8.41 8.24 -4.59
C ALA A 172 7.20 7.90 -3.70
N VAL A 173 7.12 6.65 -3.22
CA VAL A 173 6.07 6.23 -2.28
C VAL A 173 6.17 7.02 -0.97
N LEU A 174 7.36 7.12 -0.38
CA LEU A 174 7.56 7.87 0.87
C LEU A 174 7.25 9.36 0.68
N GLN A 175 7.72 9.97 -0.41
CA GLN A 175 7.44 11.36 -0.72
C GLN A 175 5.94 11.63 -0.86
N TRP A 176 5.22 10.74 -1.55
CA TRP A 176 3.78 10.87 -1.70
C TRP A 176 3.06 10.77 -0.34
N LEU A 177 3.41 9.79 0.49
CA LEU A 177 2.81 9.61 1.82
C LEU A 177 3.04 10.84 2.71
N MET A 178 4.26 11.39 2.72
CA MET A 178 4.60 12.57 3.53
C MET A 178 3.78 13.82 3.17
N ARG A 179 3.17 13.91 1.98
CA ARG A 179 2.27 15.04 1.62
C ARG A 179 0.96 15.05 2.42
N PHE A 180 0.63 13.93 3.07
CA PHE A 180 -0.58 13.75 3.87
C PHE A 180 -0.32 13.51 5.35
N ALA A 181 0.94 13.51 5.78
CA ALA A 181 1.25 13.42 7.19
C ALA A 181 0.74 14.66 7.95
N GLY A 182 0.23 14.46 9.16
CA GLY A 182 -0.31 15.52 10.02
C GLY A 182 -1.61 16.19 9.54
N LYS A 183 -2.30 15.62 8.54
CA LYS A 183 -3.64 16.04 8.08
C LYS A 183 -4.70 15.05 8.55
#